data_AF-A0A101WGZ9-F1
#
_entry.id   AF-A0A101WGZ9-F1
#
_cell.length_a   1.000
_cell.length_b   1.000
_cell.length_c   1.000
_cell.angle_alpha   90.00
_cell.angle_beta   90.00
_cell.angle_gamma   90.00
#
_symmetry.space_group_name_H-M   'P 1'
#
loop_
_entity.id
_entity.type
_entity.pdbx_description
1 polymer ?
#
loop_
_entity_poly.entity_id
_entity_poly.type
_entity_poly.pdbx_seq_one_letter_code
_entity_poly.pdbx_strand_id
1 'polypeptide(L)'
;MSKVKPGADDLRRFIGYTMITFMSVFLFLPVIWFIHLFSQNSGIYLRWVIFSAFLVIFNCIFYYWKYPIDWLKNLLALVVINLIILIFEYFWLIQSLS
;
A
#
# COMPACT_ATOMS: atom_id res chain seq x y z
N MET A 1 33.20 -4.45 -12.27
CA MET A 1 32.11 -3.92 -11.43
C MET A 1 32.10 -4.67 -10.11
N SER A 2 32.65 -4.08 -9.05
CA SER A 2 32.59 -4.65 -7.70
C SER A 2 31.11 -4.72 -7.29
N LYS A 3 30.61 -5.93 -7.03
CA LYS A 3 29.31 -6.13 -6.37
C LYS A 3 29.47 -5.64 -4.93
N VAL A 4 29.25 -4.35 -4.73
CA VAL A 4 29.13 -3.74 -3.39
C VAL A 4 28.14 -4.61 -2.62
N LYS A 5 28.60 -5.23 -1.52
CA LYS A 5 27.72 -6.01 -0.65
C LYS A 5 26.55 -5.09 -0.24
N PRO A 6 25.28 -5.50 -0.40
CA PRO A 6 24.16 -4.70 0.07
C PRO A 6 24.39 -4.41 1.56
N GLY A 7 24.33 -3.14 1.93
CA GLY A 7 24.49 -2.73 3.33
C GLY A 7 23.32 -3.27 4.16
N ALA A 8 23.49 -3.39 5.48
CA ALA A 8 22.38 -3.78 6.36
C ALA A 8 21.15 -2.86 6.20
N ASP A 9 21.36 -1.60 5.83
CA ASP A 9 20.30 -0.63 5.53
C ASP A 9 19.54 -0.93 4.23
N ASP A 10 20.18 -1.53 3.22
CA ASP A 10 19.51 -1.94 1.98
C ASP A 10 18.54 -3.10 2.25
N LEU A 11 18.96 -4.06 3.07
CA LEU A 11 18.10 -5.19 3.47
C LEU A 11 16.91 -4.70 4.31
N ARG A 12 17.15 -3.80 5.28
CA ARG A 12 16.09 -3.21 6.11
C ARG A 12 15.08 -2.42 5.27
N ARG A 13 15.57 -1.62 4.31
CA ARG A 13 14.73 -0.90 3.36
C ARG A 13 13.88 -1.86 2.52
N PHE A 14 14.48 -2.90 1.97
CA PHE A 14 13.75 -3.90 1.17
C PHE A 14 12.65 -4.59 1.99
N ILE A 15 12.96 -5.04 3.20
CA ILE A 15 11.99 -5.68 4.09
C ILE A 15 10.87 -4.70 4.44
N GLY A 16 11.21 -3.47 4.86
CA GLY A 16 10.21 -2.48 5.27
C GLY A 16 9.26 -2.09 4.12
N TYR A 17 9.79 -1.86 2.92
CA TYR A 17 8.94 -1.56 1.75
C TYR A 17 8.08 -2.76 1.36
N THR A 18 8.63 -3.98 1.41
CA THR A 18 7.87 -5.21 1.14
C THR A 18 6.72 -5.37 2.13
N MET A 19 7.00 -5.18 3.43
CA MET A 19 5.99 -5.26 4.48
C MET A 19 4.91 -4.21 4.32
N ILE A 20 5.26 -2.93 4.08
CA ILE A 20 4.24 -1.89 3.89
C ILE A 20 3.41 -2.16 2.63
N THR A 21 4.06 -2.58 1.54
CA THR A 21 3.33 -2.90 0.30
C THR A 21 2.33 -4.01 0.55
N PHE A 22 2.75 -5.09 1.21
CA PHE A 22 1.88 -6.20 1.58
C PHE A 22 0.74 -5.74 2.50
N MET A 23 1.05 -5.04 3.59
CA MET A 23 0.03 -4.54 4.52
C MET A 23 -0.94 -3.57 3.86
N SER A 24 -0.47 -2.70 2.96
CA SER A 24 -1.32 -1.74 2.24
C SER A 24 -2.39 -2.44 1.41
N VAL A 25 -2.07 -3.58 0.79
CA VAL A 25 -3.05 -4.37 0.01
C VAL A 25 -3.98 -5.16 0.94
N PHE A 26 -3.42 -5.78 1.99
CA PHE A 26 -4.18 -6.65 2.90
C PHE A 26 -5.10 -5.88 3.84
N LEU A 27 -4.81 -4.62 4.15
CA LEU A 27 -5.68 -3.77 4.98
C LEU A 27 -7.06 -3.53 4.35
N PHE A 28 -7.23 -3.75 3.06
CA PHE A 28 -8.53 -3.67 2.39
C PHE A 28 -9.41 -4.91 2.58
N LEU A 29 -8.84 -6.08 2.93
CA LEU A 29 -9.61 -7.33 3.04
C LEU A 29 -10.74 -7.25 4.08
N PRO A 30 -10.51 -6.76 5.32
CA PRO A 30 -11.58 -6.63 6.31
C PRO A 30 -12.71 -5.69 5.84
N VAL A 31 -12.34 -4.61 5.15
CA VAL A 31 -13.29 -3.61 4.63
C VAL A 31 -14.16 -4.19 3.53
N ILE A 32 -13.55 -4.88 2.56
CA ILE A 32 -14.29 -5.55 1.47
C ILE A 32 -15.19 -6.64 2.01
N TRP A 33 -14.68 -7.42 2.96
CA TRP A 33 -15.47 -8.47 3.60
C TRP A 33 -16.68 -7.87 4.30
N PHE A 34 -16.51 -6.78 5.06
CA PHE A 34 -17.61 -6.07 5.70
C PHE A 34 -18.65 -5.60 4.67
N ILE A 35 -18.23 -4.90 3.62
CA ILE A 35 -19.17 -4.36 2.62
C ILE A 35 -19.89 -5.50 1.88
N HIS A 36 -19.20 -6.60 1.58
CA HIS A 36 -19.82 -7.77 0.94
C HIS A 36 -20.95 -8.37 1.78
N LEU A 37 -20.86 -8.31 3.11
CA LEU A 37 -21.96 -8.76 3.99
C LEU A 37 -23.21 -7.87 3.88
N PHE A 38 -23.04 -6.59 3.53
CA PHE A 38 -24.14 -5.61 3.50
C PHE A 38 -24.54 -5.16 2.08
N SER A 39 -23.78 -5.53 1.04
CA SER A 39 -24.00 -5.13 -0.35
C SER A 39 -23.58 -6.21 -1.33
N GLN A 40 -24.46 -6.56 -2.26
CA GLN A 40 -24.20 -7.51 -3.36
C GLN A 40 -23.48 -6.86 -4.55
N ASN A 41 -22.87 -5.68 -4.38
CA ASN A 41 -22.25 -4.96 -5.48
C ASN A 41 -20.91 -5.62 -5.90
N SER A 42 -20.94 -6.37 -7.01
CA SER A 42 -19.76 -7.04 -7.56
C SER A 42 -18.65 -6.07 -8.00
N GLY A 43 -18.96 -4.79 -8.21
CA GLY A 43 -17.99 -3.75 -8.58
C GLY A 43 -16.94 -3.47 -7.51
N ILE A 44 -17.20 -3.84 -6.25
CA ILE A 44 -16.28 -3.62 -5.12
C ILE A 44 -14.97 -4.41 -5.31
N TYR A 45 -15.04 -5.64 -5.82
CA TYR A 45 -13.86 -6.48 -6.03
C TYR A 45 -12.94 -5.94 -7.12
N LEU A 46 -13.53 -5.50 -8.24
CA LEU A 46 -12.78 -4.92 -9.35
C LEU A 46 -12.08 -3.63 -8.91
N ARG A 47 -12.77 -2.82 -8.12
CA ARG A 47 -12.24 -1.58 -7.57
C ARG A 47 -11.10 -1.83 -6.59
N TRP A 48 -11.24 -2.83 -5.71
CA TRP A 48 -10.15 -3.26 -4.84
C TRP A 48 -8.91 -3.72 -5.62
N VAL A 49 -9.09 -4.49 -6.69
CA VAL A 49 -7.98 -4.93 -7.53
C VAL A 49 -7.25 -3.73 -8.14
N ILE A 50 -7.99 -2.74 -8.64
CA ILE A 50 -7.41 -1.50 -9.21
C ILE A 50 -6.65 -0.72 -8.14
N PHE A 51 -7.23 -0.50 -6.97
CA PHE A 51 -6.58 0.24 -5.88
C PHE A 51 -5.33 -0.49 -5.35
N SER A 52 -5.42 -1.81 -5.20
CA SER A 52 -4.29 -2.64 -4.78
C SER A 52 -3.16 -2.58 -5.81
N ALA A 53 -3.48 -2.69 -7.10
CA ALA A 53 -2.50 -2.56 -8.17
C ALA A 53 -1.84 -1.18 -8.17
N PHE A 54 -2.63 -0.11 -8.01
CA PHE A 54 -2.11 1.25 -7.91
C PHE A 54 -1.14 1.43 -6.73
N LEU A 55 -1.50 0.93 -5.53
CA LEU A 55 -0.65 1.01 -4.35
C LEU A 55 0.65 0.23 -4.51
N VAL A 56 0.59 -0.97 -5.10
CA VAL A 56 1.79 -1.77 -5.38
C VAL A 56 2.70 -1.03 -6.36
N ILE A 57 2.16 -0.51 -7.46
CA ILE A 57 2.93 0.25 -8.45
C ILE A 57 3.53 1.51 -7.81
N PHE A 58 2.75 2.26 -7.04
CA PHE A 58 3.21 3.45 -6.34
C PHE A 58 4.36 3.12 -5.38
N ASN A 59 4.22 2.09 -4.54
CA ASN A 59 5.26 1.67 -3.59
C ASN A 59 6.52 1.17 -4.31
N CYS A 60 6.38 0.46 -5.43
CA CYS A 60 7.52 0.04 -6.26
C CYS A 60 8.24 1.25 -6.88
N ILE A 61 7.51 2.19 -7.47
CA ILE A 61 8.09 3.42 -8.04
C ILE A 61 8.81 4.20 -6.93
N PHE A 62 8.16 4.35 -5.76
CA PHE A 62 8.72 5.05 -4.62
C PHE A 62 9.95 4.34 -4.02
N TYR A 63 10.05 3.02 -4.16
CA TYR A 63 11.24 2.26 -3.81
C TYR A 63 12.41 2.55 -4.74
N TYR A 64 12.19 2.62 -6.06
CA TYR A 64 13.24 2.86 -7.05
C TYR A 64 13.55 4.35 -7.28
N TRP A 65 12.70 5.26 -6.80
CA TRP A 65 12.94 6.69 -6.94
C TRP A 65 14.18 7.09 -6.11
N LYS A 66 15.09 7.77 -6.79
CA LYS A 66 16.44 8.08 -6.34
C LYS A 66 16.44 9.20 -5.28
N TYR A 67 15.89 9.00 -4.06
CA TYR A 67 16.04 9.88 -2.85
C TYR A 67 15.36 9.27 -1.58
N PRO A 68 15.83 9.43 -0.31
CA PRO A 68 17.10 9.93 0.24
C PRO A 68 17.87 8.91 1.15
N ILE A 69 18.98 9.42 1.68
CA ILE A 69 19.87 8.95 2.77
C ILE A 69 19.17 8.40 4.03
N ASP A 70 17.89 8.74 4.28
CA ASP A 70 17.11 8.31 5.46
C ASP A 70 15.93 7.40 5.05
N TRP A 71 16.21 6.11 4.89
CA TRP A 71 15.21 5.10 4.47
C TRP A 71 14.00 5.00 5.41
N LEU A 72 14.18 5.25 6.72
CA LEU A 72 13.14 5.17 7.73
C LEU A 72 12.07 6.28 7.57
N LYS A 73 12.51 7.52 7.30
CA LYS A 73 11.60 8.66 7.10
C LYS A 73 10.72 8.45 5.87
N ASN A 74 11.30 7.90 4.82
CA ASN A 74 10.56 7.50 3.62
C ASN A 74 9.53 6.41 3.91
N LEU A 75 9.93 5.40 4.69
CA LEU A 75 9.03 4.33 5.10
C LEU A 75 7.81 4.90 5.83
N LEU A 76 8.05 5.85 6.73
CA LEU A 76 6.99 6.51 7.50
C LEU A 76 6.10 7.39 6.62
N ALA A 77 6.67 8.13 5.67
CA ALA A 77 5.90 8.89 4.68
C ALA A 77 5.02 7.97 3.82
N LEU A 78 5.55 6.83 3.39
CA LEU A 78 4.82 5.82 2.61
C LEU A 78 3.63 5.26 3.41
N VAL A 79 3.83 4.96 4.70
CA VAL A 79 2.76 4.53 5.61
C VAL A 79 1.67 5.60 5.71
N VAL A 80 2.04 6.87 5.91
CA VAL A 80 1.08 7.98 6.02
C VAL A 80 0.27 8.14 4.73
N ILE A 81 0.91 8.09 3.57
CA ILE A 81 0.22 8.18 2.26
C ILE A 81 -0.74 6.99 2.10
N ASN A 82 -0.29 5.78 2.40
CA ASN A 82 -1.13 4.58 2.29
C ASN A 82 -2.32 4.64 3.26
N LEU A 83 -2.13 5.17 4.48
CA LEU A 83 -3.21 5.40 5.43
C LEU A 83 -4.23 6.42 4.93
N ILE A 84 -3.79 7.54 4.36
CA ILE A 84 -4.69 8.55 3.80
C ILE A 84 -5.54 7.95 2.67
N ILE A 85 -4.91 7.22 1.74
CA ILE A 85 -5.62 6.54 0.64
C ILE A 85 -6.66 5.55 1.20
N LEU A 86 -6.28 4.77 2.21
CA LEU A 86 -7.18 3.82 2.89
C LEU A 86 -8.38 4.52 3.53
N ILE A 87 -8.16 5.63 4.24
CA ILE A 87 -9.23 6.40 4.88
C ILE A 87 -10.20 6.94 3.81
N PHE A 88 -9.68 7.52 2.73
CA PHE A 88 -10.52 8.04 1.64
C PHE A 88 -11.36 6.93 0.99
N GLU A 89 -10.74 5.78 0.69
CA GLU A 89 -11.48 4.66 0.10
C GLU A 89 -12.50 4.10 1.08
N TYR A 90 -12.21 4.06 2.39
CA TYR A 90 -13.18 3.66 3.41
C TYR A 90 -14.40 4.58 3.46
N PHE A 91 -14.19 5.90 3.47
CA PHE A 91 -15.28 6.88 3.41
C PHE A 91 -16.13 6.71 2.15
N TRP A 92 -15.48 6.49 1.01
CA TRP A 92 -16.17 6.32 -0.26
C TRP A 92 -16.99 5.02 -0.29
N LEU A 93 -16.43 3.93 0.24
CA LEU A 93 -17.11 2.65 0.28
C LEU A 93 -18.34 2.70 1.20
N ILE A 94 -18.26 3.38 2.35
CA ILE A 94 -19.43 3.61 3.20
C ILE A 94 -20.48 4.46 2.49
N GLN A 95 -20.09 5.51 1.76
CA GLN A 95 -21.06 6.30 0.99
C GLN A 95 -21.77 5.47 -0.07
N SER A 96 -21.09 4.49 -0.68
CA SER A 96 -21.71 3.59 -1.66
C SER A 96 -22.69 2.55 -1.08
N LEU A 97 -22.76 2.44 0.25
CA LEU A 97 -23.73 1.61 0.97
C LEU A 97 -25.04 2.35 1.27
N SER A 98 -25.07 3.68 1.17
CA SER A 98 -26.28 4.50 1.32
C SER A 98 -27.01 4.68 -0.01
#